data_AF-A6P262-F1
#
_entry.id   AF-A6P262-F1
#
_cell.length_a   1.000
_cell.length_b   1.000
_cell.length_c   1.000
_cell.angle_alpha   90.00
_cell.angle_beta   90.00
_cell.angle_gamma   90.00
#
_symmetry.space_group_name_H-M   'P 1'
#
loop_
_entity.id
_entity.type
_entity.pdbx_description
1 polymer ?
#
loop_
_entity_poly.entity_id
_entity_poly.type
_entity_poly.pdbx_seq_one_letter_code
_entity_poly.pdbx_strand_id
1 'polypeptide(L)'
;MKRKPNKPKQEPRERPGSWESAANPGGAAGGGSPGGAGAGDSGTSGQSVHKSKFRQKSKQEQAAASKLRMEERGEKLERAKDKLAKQKPPKKPGPVRRIGRAAGGAAHGFVHGKIYENEQENVGIEGAHRSELVGESGLRHGKRFVQKKIRQHPAKAVQRAESKYVKATADYHFRMAAQEHPEMSGNPVSRMWRKHRLKKQYQKRAREAAKTGAASAAKKTAAATEKAGAKIAGFVKRHPVGVLLALACVLLLFMMQSCSSSLVMLGNSG
;
A
#
# COMPACT_ATOMS: atom_id res chain seq x y z
N MET A 1 21.49 -18.35 54.38
CA MET A 1 22.43 -18.81 53.34
C MET A 1 22.24 -17.98 52.07
N LYS A 2 23.17 -17.06 51.79
CA LYS A 2 23.08 -16.08 50.69
C LYS A 2 23.50 -16.75 49.37
N ARG A 3 22.62 -16.77 48.35
CA ARG A 3 22.91 -17.31 47.01
C ARG A 3 23.64 -16.25 46.17
N LYS A 4 24.84 -16.58 45.68
CA LYS A 4 25.65 -15.75 44.77
C LYS A 4 24.99 -15.67 43.38
N PRO A 5 25.02 -14.53 42.66
CA PRO A 5 24.60 -14.47 41.27
C PRO A 5 25.69 -15.04 40.35
N ASN A 6 25.27 -15.83 39.36
CA ASN A 6 26.12 -16.51 38.40
C ASN A 6 26.64 -15.50 37.34
N LYS A 7 27.95 -15.52 37.06
CA LYS A 7 28.64 -14.62 36.11
C LYS A 7 28.59 -15.26 34.71
N PRO A 8 28.28 -14.52 33.63
CA PRO A 8 28.28 -15.11 32.29
C PRO A 8 29.72 -15.36 31.81
N LYS A 9 29.96 -16.58 31.32
CA LYS A 9 31.22 -17.03 30.71
C LYS A 9 31.37 -16.31 29.35
N GLN A 10 32.36 -15.44 29.23
CA GLN A 10 32.80 -14.86 27.96
C GLN A 10 33.66 -15.91 27.24
N GLU A 11 33.31 -16.22 25.99
CA GLU A 11 34.18 -16.94 25.05
C GLU A 11 34.70 -15.99 23.95
N PRO A 12 35.85 -16.31 23.32
CA PRO A 12 36.75 -15.32 22.73
C PRO A 12 36.28 -14.77 21.38
N ARG A 13 36.47 -13.46 21.22
CA ARG A 13 36.43 -12.74 19.95
C ARG A 13 37.57 -13.23 19.05
N GLU A 14 37.25 -13.85 17.93
CA GLU A 14 38.20 -14.01 16.82
C GLU A 14 38.27 -12.73 15.97
N ARG A 15 39.51 -12.40 15.60
CA ARG A 15 39.99 -11.17 14.96
C ARG A 15 39.82 -11.27 13.43
N PRO A 16 39.53 -10.17 12.72
CA PRO A 16 39.39 -10.18 11.26
C PRO A 16 40.75 -10.30 10.58
N GLY A 17 40.92 -11.33 9.74
CA GLY A 17 42.09 -11.56 8.91
C GLY A 17 42.03 -10.76 7.61
N SER A 18 43.01 -9.89 7.45
CA SER A 18 43.34 -9.05 6.30
C SER A 18 43.82 -9.84 5.09
N TRP A 19 43.42 -9.44 3.88
CA TRP A 19 44.15 -9.73 2.65
C TRP A 19 43.86 -8.62 1.64
N GLU A 20 44.72 -7.61 1.66
CA GLU A 20 44.86 -6.59 0.63
C GLU A 20 46.06 -6.94 -0.27
N SER A 21 45.88 -6.61 -1.55
CA SER A 21 46.91 -6.17 -2.49
C SER A 21 47.85 -7.18 -3.16
N ALA A 22 47.63 -7.34 -4.46
CA ALA A 22 48.68 -7.13 -5.45
C ALA A 22 48.08 -6.45 -6.69
N ALA A 23 48.39 -5.17 -6.87
CA ALA A 23 48.26 -4.43 -8.12
C ALA A 23 49.69 -4.15 -8.63
N ASN A 24 49.96 -4.36 -9.93
CA ASN A 24 50.79 -3.49 -10.78
C ASN A 24 50.88 -3.97 -12.26
N PRO A 25 51.33 -3.13 -13.23
CA PRO A 25 50.52 -2.71 -14.39
C PRO A 25 51.24 -2.75 -15.77
N GLY A 26 50.62 -2.17 -16.81
CA GLY A 26 51.23 -1.80 -18.12
C GLY A 26 50.93 -2.81 -19.24
N GLY A 27 50.62 -2.47 -20.51
CA GLY A 27 50.73 -1.26 -21.33
C GLY A 27 51.21 -1.69 -22.74
N ALA A 28 50.72 -1.03 -23.80
CA ALA A 28 51.00 -1.20 -25.26
C ALA A 28 50.11 -2.24 -26.00
N ALA A 29 49.29 -1.92 -27.02
CA ALA A 29 49.39 -1.12 -28.27
C ALA A 29 49.83 -1.95 -29.51
N GLY A 30 49.04 -1.84 -30.59
CA GLY A 30 49.27 -2.40 -31.94
C GLY A 30 48.52 -3.72 -32.17
N GLY A 31 47.71 -3.95 -33.22
CA GLY A 31 47.56 -3.33 -34.52
C GLY A 31 47.51 -4.45 -35.58
N GLY A 32 46.51 -4.44 -36.47
CA GLY A 32 46.54 -5.21 -37.73
C GLY A 32 45.68 -6.48 -37.82
N SER A 33 44.56 -6.35 -38.53
CA SER A 33 43.98 -7.39 -39.40
C SER A 33 44.49 -7.10 -40.85
N PRO A 34 44.37 -7.95 -41.90
CA PRO A 34 43.54 -9.16 -42.04
C PRO A 34 44.16 -10.33 -42.85
N GLY A 35 43.40 -11.44 -42.98
CA GLY A 35 43.37 -12.25 -44.20
C GLY A 35 44.04 -13.62 -44.15
N GLY A 36 43.27 -14.68 -44.45
CA GLY A 36 43.82 -16.01 -44.74
C GLY A 36 42.79 -17.13 -44.61
N ALA A 37 42.12 -17.46 -45.72
CA ALA A 37 41.31 -18.66 -45.87
C ALA A 37 42.20 -19.91 -45.91
N GLY A 38 41.76 -21.01 -45.29
CA GLY A 38 42.43 -22.31 -45.39
C GLY A 38 41.67 -23.39 -44.63
N ALA A 39 41.01 -24.27 -45.37
CA ALA A 39 40.31 -25.43 -44.86
C ALA A 39 41.26 -26.45 -44.20
N GLY A 40 40.78 -27.11 -43.15
CA GLY A 40 41.49 -28.18 -42.45
C GLY A 40 40.53 -28.91 -41.52
N ASP A 41 39.71 -29.77 -42.09
CA ASP A 41 38.83 -30.67 -41.37
C ASP A 41 39.66 -31.84 -40.80
N SER A 42 39.72 -31.98 -39.48
CA SER A 42 39.98 -33.27 -38.82
C SER A 42 39.81 -33.17 -37.29
N GLY A 43 38.67 -33.68 -36.83
CA GLY A 43 38.62 -34.52 -35.62
C GLY A 43 38.85 -33.84 -34.27
N THR A 44 38.06 -32.83 -33.90
CA THR A 44 37.85 -32.59 -32.47
C THR A 44 36.71 -33.47 -31.99
N SER A 45 37.10 -34.46 -31.18
CA SER A 45 36.24 -35.27 -30.33
C SER A 45 35.21 -34.37 -29.64
N GLY A 46 34.02 -34.30 -30.25
CA GLY A 46 32.87 -33.60 -29.74
C GLY A 46 32.42 -34.31 -28.50
N GLN A 47 32.96 -33.88 -27.35
CA GLN A 47 32.41 -34.19 -26.04
C GLN A 47 30.99 -33.64 -26.05
N SER A 48 30.04 -34.52 -26.37
CA SER A 48 28.62 -34.25 -26.38
C SER A 48 28.22 -33.98 -24.94
N VAL A 49 28.34 -32.71 -24.53
CA VAL A 49 27.69 -32.23 -23.32
C VAL A 49 26.20 -32.42 -23.59
N HIS A 50 25.65 -33.54 -23.11
CA HIS A 50 24.23 -33.76 -23.05
C HIS A 50 23.64 -32.51 -22.41
N LYS A 51 23.02 -31.67 -23.24
CA LYS A 51 22.39 -30.43 -22.83
C LYS A 51 21.16 -30.84 -22.05
N SER A 52 21.37 -31.23 -20.79
CA SER A 52 20.32 -31.70 -19.92
C SER A 52 19.39 -30.52 -19.72
N LYS A 53 18.20 -30.65 -20.30
CA LYS A 53 17.12 -29.71 -20.11
C LYS A 53 16.86 -29.72 -18.60
N PHE A 54 17.14 -28.59 -17.95
CA PHE A 54 16.81 -28.32 -16.54
C PHE A 54 17.79 -28.88 -15.48
N ARG A 55 19.04 -28.38 -15.43
CA ARG A 55 19.86 -28.47 -14.22
C ARG A 55 19.11 -27.81 -13.05
N GLN A 56 18.65 -28.61 -12.08
CA GLN A 56 18.10 -28.09 -10.84
C GLN A 56 19.21 -27.32 -10.10
N LYS A 57 19.00 -26.01 -9.92
CA LYS A 57 19.99 -25.16 -9.24
C LYS A 57 20.17 -25.63 -7.80
N SER A 58 21.43 -25.71 -7.35
CA SER A 58 21.72 -26.09 -5.97
C SER A 58 21.15 -25.05 -4.98
N LYS A 59 20.89 -25.45 -3.73
CA LYS A 59 20.36 -24.52 -2.69
C LYS A 59 21.28 -23.30 -2.49
N GLN A 60 22.59 -23.50 -2.64
CA GLN A 60 23.60 -22.45 -2.56
C GLN A 60 23.56 -21.52 -3.78
N GLU A 61 23.48 -22.06 -5.00
CA GLU A 61 23.29 -21.27 -6.23
C GLU A 61 22.00 -20.45 -6.18
N GLN A 62 20.93 -21.00 -5.60
CA GLN A 62 19.67 -20.28 -5.41
C GLN A 62 19.80 -19.14 -4.40
N ALA A 63 20.54 -19.32 -3.30
CA ALA A 63 20.79 -18.27 -2.32
C ALA A 63 21.67 -17.15 -2.88
N ALA A 64 22.76 -17.51 -3.59
CA ALA A 64 23.61 -16.56 -4.29
C ALA A 64 22.82 -15.77 -5.34
N ALA A 65 21.99 -16.44 -6.14
CA ALA A 65 21.12 -15.77 -7.11
C ALA A 65 20.07 -14.85 -6.45
N SER A 66 19.57 -15.17 -5.26
CA SER A 66 18.68 -14.25 -4.52
C SER A 66 19.42 -13.05 -3.95
N LYS A 67 20.68 -13.22 -3.52
CA LYS A 67 21.52 -12.11 -3.05
C LYS A 67 21.77 -11.11 -4.18
N LEU A 68 22.20 -11.59 -5.35
CA LEU A 68 22.38 -10.75 -6.54
C LEU A 68 21.08 -10.02 -6.92
N ARG A 69 19.94 -10.71 -6.88
CA ARG A 69 18.63 -10.09 -7.15
C ARG A 69 18.25 -9.03 -6.10
N MET A 70 18.61 -9.23 -4.84
CA MET A 70 18.38 -8.25 -3.78
C MET A 70 19.20 -6.99 -4.05
N GLU A 71 20.49 -7.14 -4.35
CA GLU A 71 21.42 -6.06 -4.67
C GLU A 71 20.97 -5.28 -5.91
N GLU A 72 20.68 -5.97 -7.03
CA GLU A 72 20.15 -5.33 -8.25
C GLU A 72 18.85 -4.54 -8.00
N ARG A 73 18.00 -5.02 -7.08
CA ARG A 73 16.75 -4.33 -6.73
C ARG A 73 17.01 -3.15 -5.80
N GLY A 74 18.04 -3.24 -4.96
CA GLY A 74 18.55 -2.13 -4.14
C GLY A 74 19.04 -0.99 -5.02
N GLU A 75 19.88 -1.27 -6.01
CA GLU A 75 20.35 -0.26 -6.97
C GLU A 75 19.18 0.38 -7.74
N LYS A 76 18.21 -0.43 -8.18
CA LYS A 76 17.02 0.09 -8.88
C LYS A 76 16.15 0.95 -7.97
N LEU A 77 16.14 0.67 -6.66
CA LEU A 77 15.46 1.49 -5.68
C LEU A 77 16.17 2.83 -5.49
N GLU A 78 17.49 2.82 -5.32
CA GLU A 78 18.27 4.06 -5.19
C GLU A 78 18.13 4.94 -6.43
N ARG A 79 18.29 4.37 -7.63
CA ARG A 79 18.06 5.11 -8.89
C ARG A 79 16.65 5.69 -9.00
N ALA A 80 15.64 5.01 -8.45
CA ALA A 80 14.27 5.52 -8.42
C ALA A 80 14.12 6.65 -7.41
N LYS A 81 14.75 6.53 -6.23
CA LYS A 81 14.77 7.57 -5.19
C LYS A 81 15.49 8.82 -5.69
N ASP A 82 16.60 8.67 -6.40
CA ASP A 82 17.31 9.80 -7.02
C ASP A 82 16.44 10.53 -8.04
N LYS A 83 15.69 9.79 -8.87
CA LYS A 83 14.74 10.37 -9.82
C LYS A 83 13.60 11.09 -9.12
N LEU A 84 13.15 10.60 -7.97
CA LEU A 84 12.14 11.27 -7.15
C LEU A 84 12.70 12.52 -6.47
N ALA A 85 13.93 12.49 -5.96
CA ALA A 85 14.60 13.63 -5.34
C ALA A 85 14.88 14.76 -6.35
N LYS A 86 15.23 14.41 -7.60
CA LYS A 86 15.37 15.37 -8.71
C LYS A 86 14.03 15.99 -9.14
N GLN A 87 12.88 15.44 -8.71
CA GLN A 87 11.58 16.02 -9.01
C GLN A 87 11.30 17.21 -8.10
N LYS A 88 11.11 18.40 -8.68
CA LYS A 88 10.76 19.61 -7.92
C LYS A 88 9.44 19.38 -7.14
N PRO A 89 9.37 19.75 -5.85
CA PRO A 89 8.15 19.64 -5.07
C PRO A 89 7.03 20.51 -5.67
N PRO A 90 5.75 20.12 -5.49
CA PRO A 90 4.63 20.87 -6.05
C PRO A 90 4.56 22.27 -5.44
N LYS A 91 4.74 23.31 -6.26
CA LYS A 91 4.51 24.70 -5.85
C LYS A 91 3.02 24.87 -5.51
N LYS A 92 2.73 25.50 -4.37
CA LYS A 92 1.36 25.88 -4.00
C LYS A 92 0.81 26.84 -5.08
N PRO A 93 -0.47 26.73 -5.47
CA PRO A 93 -1.05 27.67 -6.42
C PRO A 93 -0.97 29.09 -5.82
N GLY A 94 -0.43 30.03 -6.60
CA GLY A 94 -0.31 31.43 -6.20
C GLY A 94 -1.68 32.09 -5.96
N PRO A 95 -1.74 33.24 -5.28
CA PRO A 95 -2.98 33.92 -4.91
C PRO A 95 -3.92 34.13 -6.11
N VAL A 96 -3.40 34.64 -7.23
CA VAL A 96 -4.14 34.86 -8.49
C VAL A 96 -4.78 33.56 -9.00
N ARG A 97 -4.05 32.44 -8.93
CA ARG A 97 -4.54 31.14 -9.38
C ARG A 97 -5.56 30.52 -8.41
N ARG A 98 -5.57 30.92 -7.13
CA ARG A 98 -6.61 30.53 -6.18
C ARG A 98 -7.88 31.33 -6.43
N ILE A 99 -7.76 32.64 -6.61
CA ILE A 99 -8.88 33.53 -6.92
C ILE A 99 -9.53 33.11 -8.24
N GLY A 100 -8.75 32.91 -9.30
CA GLY A 100 -9.28 32.44 -10.58
C GLY A 100 -9.93 31.06 -10.52
N ARG A 101 -9.49 30.17 -9.61
CA ARG A 101 -10.16 28.88 -9.37
C ARG A 101 -11.48 29.03 -8.63
N ALA A 102 -11.53 29.91 -7.63
CA ALA A 102 -12.75 30.18 -6.88
C ALA A 102 -13.80 30.86 -7.78
N ALA A 103 -13.40 31.89 -8.53
CA ALA A 103 -14.24 32.59 -9.49
C ALA A 103 -14.73 31.66 -10.61
N GLY A 104 -13.83 30.85 -11.18
CA GLY A 104 -14.21 29.87 -12.21
C GLY A 104 -15.15 28.78 -11.68
N GLY A 105 -14.96 28.32 -10.44
CA GLY A 105 -15.86 27.35 -9.80
C GLY A 105 -17.25 27.93 -9.51
N ALA A 106 -17.31 29.19 -9.09
CA ALA A 106 -18.58 29.89 -8.86
C ALA A 106 -19.34 30.15 -10.16
N ALA A 107 -18.65 30.63 -11.21
CA ALA A 107 -19.25 30.84 -12.52
C ALA A 107 -19.75 29.52 -13.13
N HIS A 108 -18.97 28.45 -13.03
CA HIS A 108 -19.37 27.12 -13.48
C HIS A 108 -20.59 26.59 -12.70
N GLY A 109 -20.63 26.77 -11.37
CA GLY A 109 -21.78 26.39 -10.55
C GLY A 109 -23.05 27.18 -10.88
N PHE A 110 -22.92 28.48 -11.16
CA PHE A 110 -24.04 29.33 -11.56
C PHE A 110 -24.60 28.94 -12.93
N VAL A 111 -23.71 28.66 -13.90
CA VAL A 111 -24.11 28.18 -15.23
C VAL A 111 -24.81 26.82 -15.12
N HIS A 112 -24.26 25.86 -14.38
CA HIS A 112 -24.94 24.58 -14.17
C HIS A 112 -26.31 24.73 -13.48
N GLY A 113 -26.41 25.59 -12.45
CA GLY A 113 -27.68 25.82 -11.74
C GLY A 113 -28.78 26.34 -12.66
N LYS A 114 -28.44 27.31 -13.53
CA LYS A 114 -29.39 27.85 -14.51
C LYS A 114 -29.75 26.90 -15.65
N ILE A 115 -28.84 26.00 -16.02
CA ILE A 115 -29.12 24.98 -17.03
C ILE A 115 -30.05 23.90 -16.43
N TYR A 116 -29.87 23.51 -15.17
CA TYR A 116 -30.73 22.56 -14.46
C TYR A 116 -32.19 23.02 -14.31
N GLU A 117 -32.42 24.32 -14.11
CA GLU A 117 -33.78 24.91 -14.02
C GLU A 117 -34.54 24.79 -15.35
N ASN A 118 -33.84 24.87 -16.48
CA ASN A 118 -34.44 24.85 -17.82
C ASN A 118 -34.43 23.46 -18.48
N GLU A 119 -33.75 22.48 -17.89
CA GLU A 119 -33.62 21.11 -18.42
C GLU A 119 -34.91 20.29 -18.34
N GLN A 120 -35.75 20.52 -17.33
CA GLN A 120 -36.99 19.75 -17.14
C GLN A 120 -38.08 20.07 -18.18
N GLU A 121 -37.97 21.20 -18.88
CA GLU A 121 -38.99 21.68 -19.82
C GLU A 121 -38.58 21.58 -21.29
N ASN A 122 -37.33 21.20 -21.61
CA ASN A 122 -36.86 21.19 -23.00
C ASN A 122 -35.88 20.04 -23.32
N VAL A 123 -36.36 19.08 -24.11
CA VAL A 123 -35.61 17.93 -24.64
C VAL A 123 -34.35 18.31 -25.45
N GLY A 124 -34.30 19.54 -26.00
CA GLY A 124 -33.13 20.05 -26.72
C GLY A 124 -31.94 20.39 -25.82
N ILE A 125 -32.18 20.75 -24.56
CA ILE A 125 -31.13 21.08 -23.58
C ILE A 125 -30.59 19.80 -22.92
N GLU A 126 -31.43 18.77 -22.78
CA GLU A 126 -31.05 17.45 -22.24
C GLU A 126 -29.96 16.76 -23.12
N GLY A 127 -30.03 16.94 -24.44
CA GLY A 127 -29.00 16.48 -25.39
C GLY A 127 -27.69 17.28 -25.29
N ALA A 128 -27.78 18.60 -25.07
CA ALA A 128 -26.63 19.46 -24.85
C ALA A 128 -25.91 19.12 -23.52
N HIS A 129 -26.65 18.85 -22.45
CA HIS A 129 -26.07 18.47 -21.16
C HIS A 129 -25.33 17.12 -21.22
N ARG A 130 -25.85 16.12 -21.95
CA ARG A 130 -25.13 14.84 -22.15
C ARG A 130 -23.82 15.02 -22.93
N SER A 131 -23.80 15.91 -23.92
CA SER A 131 -22.58 16.23 -24.67
C SER A 131 -21.58 17.08 -23.87
N GLU A 132 -22.08 17.96 -22.98
CA GLU A 132 -21.27 18.70 -22.01
C GLU A 132 -20.61 17.76 -20.99
N LEU A 133 -21.35 16.81 -20.42
CA LEU A 133 -20.84 15.81 -19.47
C LEU A 133 -19.74 14.94 -20.09
N VAL A 134 -19.90 14.55 -21.35
CA VAL A 134 -18.89 13.75 -22.08
C VAL A 134 -17.66 14.60 -22.42
N GLY A 135 -17.83 15.85 -22.85
CA GLY A 135 -16.73 16.78 -23.12
C GLY A 135 -15.92 17.14 -21.87
N GLU A 136 -16.61 17.45 -20.77
CA GLU A 136 -15.97 17.79 -19.50
C GLU A 136 -15.28 16.58 -18.86
N SER A 137 -15.92 15.41 -18.94
CA SER A 137 -15.31 14.14 -18.50
C SER A 137 -14.04 13.83 -19.30
N GLY A 138 -14.05 14.05 -20.62
CA GLY A 138 -12.88 13.87 -21.49
C GLY A 138 -11.69 14.76 -21.09
N LEU A 139 -11.93 16.06 -20.89
CA LEU A 139 -10.90 17.01 -20.45
C LEU A 139 -10.38 16.71 -19.04
N ARG A 140 -11.27 16.37 -18.09
CA ARG A 140 -10.89 16.00 -16.72
C ARG A 140 -10.10 14.68 -16.71
N HIS A 141 -10.48 13.70 -17.52
CA HIS A 141 -9.74 12.44 -17.66
C HIS A 141 -8.36 12.66 -18.28
N GLY A 142 -8.27 13.43 -19.37
CA GLY A 142 -6.99 13.74 -20.02
C GLY A 142 -6.02 14.43 -19.06
N LYS A 143 -6.48 15.46 -18.34
CA LYS A 143 -5.69 16.15 -17.32
C LYS A 143 -5.24 15.23 -16.19
N ARG A 144 -6.14 14.41 -15.65
CA ARG A 144 -5.81 13.43 -14.59
C ARG A 144 -4.82 12.38 -15.08
N PHE A 145 -4.94 11.93 -16.34
CA PHE A 145 -4.05 10.95 -16.94
C PHE A 145 -2.62 11.50 -17.09
N VAL A 146 -2.48 12.71 -17.65
CA VAL A 146 -1.18 13.40 -17.77
C VAL A 146 -0.58 13.65 -16.39
N GLN A 147 -1.38 14.12 -15.44
CA GLN A 147 -0.94 14.34 -14.06
C GLN A 147 -0.52 13.02 -13.39
N LYS A 148 -1.24 11.91 -13.59
CA LYS A 148 -0.88 10.60 -13.05
C LYS A 148 0.41 10.07 -13.68
N LYS A 149 0.62 10.27 -14.99
CA LYS A 149 1.77 9.77 -15.76
C LYS A 149 3.05 10.58 -15.52
N ILE A 150 2.95 11.88 -15.30
CA ILE A 150 4.13 12.74 -15.09
C ILE A 150 4.41 12.95 -13.60
N ARG A 151 3.37 13.22 -12.80
CA ARG A 151 3.51 13.63 -11.40
C ARG A 151 3.61 12.47 -10.44
N GLN A 152 2.76 11.45 -10.60
CA GLN A 152 2.70 10.32 -9.66
C GLN A 152 3.60 9.15 -10.07
N HIS A 153 4.03 9.09 -11.33
CA HIS A 153 4.84 7.98 -11.83
C HIS A 153 6.19 7.79 -11.11
N PRO A 154 7.00 8.82 -10.83
CA PRO A 154 8.27 8.62 -10.11
C PRO A 154 8.03 8.14 -8.67
N ALA A 155 7.09 8.74 -7.94
CA ALA A 155 6.75 8.29 -6.58
C ALA A 155 6.23 6.84 -6.55
N LYS A 156 5.36 6.48 -7.50
CA LYS A 156 4.89 5.10 -7.66
C LYS A 156 6.00 4.14 -8.10
N ALA A 157 6.95 4.62 -8.90
CA ALA A 157 8.11 3.83 -9.31
C ALA A 157 9.00 3.51 -8.10
N VAL A 158 9.22 4.48 -7.20
CA VAL A 158 9.90 4.25 -5.91
C VAL A 158 9.15 3.21 -5.09
N GLN A 159 7.86 3.39 -4.82
CA GLN A 159 7.07 2.40 -4.06
C GLN A 159 7.10 0.99 -4.68
N ARG A 160 7.06 0.90 -6.02
CA ARG A 160 7.19 -0.38 -6.73
C ARG A 160 8.60 -0.96 -6.63
N ALA A 161 9.64 -0.13 -6.58
CA ALA A 161 11.02 -0.58 -6.38
C ALA A 161 11.25 -1.01 -4.93
N GLU A 162 10.71 -0.29 -3.95
CA GLU A 162 10.75 -0.61 -2.52
C GLU A 162 10.08 -1.95 -2.25
N SER A 163 8.84 -2.13 -2.72
CA SER A 163 8.14 -3.41 -2.56
C SER A 163 8.89 -4.58 -3.21
N LYS A 164 9.53 -4.38 -4.37
CA LYS A 164 10.37 -5.40 -5.01
C LYS A 164 11.66 -5.68 -4.25
N TYR A 165 12.30 -4.65 -3.70
CA TYR A 165 13.50 -4.79 -2.87
C TYR A 165 13.19 -5.50 -1.56
N VAL A 166 12.13 -5.09 -0.85
CA VAL A 166 11.66 -5.76 0.38
C VAL A 166 11.35 -7.22 0.11
N LYS A 167 10.68 -7.52 -1.01
CA LYS A 167 10.42 -8.91 -1.41
C LYS A 167 11.70 -9.70 -1.68
N ALA A 168 12.65 -9.14 -2.43
CA ALA A 168 13.91 -9.81 -2.75
C ALA A 168 14.77 -10.03 -1.49
N THR A 169 14.76 -9.06 -0.57
CA THR A 169 15.43 -9.14 0.74
C THR A 169 14.82 -10.22 1.61
N ALA A 170 13.48 -10.25 1.71
CA ALA A 170 12.77 -11.30 2.43
C ALA A 170 13.01 -12.68 1.81
N ASP A 171 13.03 -12.80 0.48
CA ASP A 171 13.32 -14.05 -0.23
C ASP A 171 14.77 -14.52 0.02
N TYR A 172 15.74 -13.61 0.05
CA TYR A 172 17.14 -13.93 0.37
C TYR A 172 17.27 -14.43 1.81
N HIS A 173 16.77 -13.66 2.79
CA HIS A 173 16.81 -14.07 4.20
C HIS A 173 16.04 -15.37 4.44
N PHE A 174 14.91 -15.59 3.76
CA PHE A 174 14.18 -16.84 3.84
C PHE A 174 15.00 -18.03 3.32
N ARG A 175 15.75 -17.86 2.22
CA ARG A 175 16.60 -18.90 1.67
C ARG A 175 17.80 -19.20 2.54
N MET A 176 18.43 -18.17 3.13
CA MET A 176 19.49 -18.34 4.12
C MET A 176 18.99 -19.11 5.34
N ALA A 177 17.87 -18.68 5.92
CA ALA A 177 17.26 -19.35 7.08
C ALA A 177 16.80 -20.78 6.75
N ALA A 178 16.37 -21.04 5.51
CA ALA A 178 16.01 -22.38 5.06
C ALA A 178 17.21 -23.32 4.82
N GLN A 179 18.43 -22.78 4.70
CA GLN A 179 19.65 -23.58 4.70
C GLN A 179 20.00 -24.04 6.12
N GLU A 180 19.87 -23.15 7.10
CA GLU A 180 20.10 -23.45 8.52
C GLU A 180 19.00 -24.34 9.12
N HIS A 181 17.75 -24.16 8.66
CA HIS A 181 16.60 -24.92 9.15
C HIS A 181 15.86 -25.60 7.99
N PRO A 182 16.19 -26.87 7.67
CA PRO A 182 15.55 -27.59 6.57
C PRO A 182 14.03 -27.76 6.79
N GLU A 183 13.57 -27.74 8.04
CA GLU A 183 12.15 -27.78 8.43
C GLU A 183 11.34 -26.61 7.85
N MET A 184 11.97 -25.45 7.64
CA MET A 184 11.30 -24.30 7.02
C MET A 184 11.04 -24.50 5.52
N SER A 185 11.83 -25.36 4.88
CA SER A 185 11.80 -25.67 3.45
C SER A 185 10.87 -26.83 3.08
N GLY A 186 10.02 -27.32 4.01
CA GLY A 186 9.15 -28.48 3.80
C GLY A 186 8.09 -28.36 2.69
N ASN A 187 7.29 -29.44 2.54
CA ASN A 187 6.27 -29.67 1.51
C ASN A 187 5.36 -28.43 1.26
N PRO A 188 5.09 -28.02 0.00
CA PRO A 188 4.22 -26.87 -0.33
C PRO A 188 2.88 -26.84 0.40
N VAL A 189 2.24 -28.00 0.61
CA VAL A 189 0.95 -28.08 1.32
C VAL A 189 1.09 -27.64 2.78
N SER A 190 2.11 -28.13 3.49
CA SER A 190 2.38 -27.74 4.87
C SER A 190 2.64 -26.24 5.02
N ARG A 191 3.31 -25.62 4.03
CA ARG A 191 3.54 -24.16 4.01
C ARG A 191 2.24 -23.38 3.85
N MET A 192 1.33 -23.88 3.01
CA MET A 192 0.01 -23.26 2.81
C MET A 192 -0.83 -23.31 4.09
N TRP A 193 -0.87 -24.45 4.76
CA TRP A 193 -1.54 -24.61 6.05
C TRP A 193 -0.94 -23.73 7.14
N ARG A 194 0.40 -23.69 7.24
CA ARG A 194 1.13 -22.80 8.16
C ARG A 194 0.77 -21.33 7.90
N LYS A 195 0.78 -20.90 6.63
CA LYS A 195 0.39 -19.53 6.22
C LYS A 195 -1.06 -19.22 6.60
N HIS A 196 -1.98 -20.16 6.38
CA HIS A 196 -3.38 -19.98 6.74
C HIS A 196 -3.57 -19.83 8.25
N ARG A 197 -2.88 -20.67 9.06
CA ARG A 197 -2.90 -20.59 10.53
C ARG A 197 -2.33 -19.27 11.03
N LEU A 198 -1.19 -18.82 10.49
CA LEU A 198 -0.60 -17.51 10.78
C LEU A 198 -1.58 -16.38 10.44
N LYS A 199 -2.22 -16.41 9.27
CA LYS A 199 -3.21 -15.39 8.87
C LYS A 199 -4.37 -15.32 9.86
N LYS A 200 -4.89 -16.46 10.31
CA LYS A 200 -5.93 -16.52 11.36
C LYS A 200 -5.44 -15.92 12.67
N GLN A 201 -4.21 -16.22 13.12
CA GLN A 201 -3.65 -15.64 14.34
C GLN A 201 -3.46 -14.12 14.24
N TYR A 202 -2.96 -13.61 13.11
CA TYR A 202 -2.85 -12.17 12.89
C TYR A 202 -4.21 -11.49 12.86
N GLN A 203 -5.22 -12.10 12.23
CA GLN A 203 -6.59 -11.58 12.25
C GLN A 203 -7.17 -11.57 13.67
N LYS A 204 -6.93 -12.61 14.48
CA LYS A 204 -7.33 -12.64 15.89
C LYS A 204 -6.66 -11.51 16.67
N ARG A 205 -5.34 -11.36 16.56
CA ARG A 205 -4.59 -10.27 17.20
C ARG A 205 -5.05 -8.88 16.74
N ALA A 206 -5.34 -8.68 15.45
CA ALA A 206 -5.86 -7.42 14.95
C ALA A 206 -7.27 -7.13 15.49
N ARG A 207 -8.13 -8.15 15.60
CA ARG A 207 -9.46 -8.03 16.23
C ARG A 207 -9.36 -7.79 17.72
N GLU A 208 -8.40 -8.40 18.42
CA GLU A 208 -8.12 -8.17 19.84
C GLU A 208 -7.55 -6.76 20.07
N ALA A 209 -6.65 -6.29 19.21
CA ALA A 209 -6.16 -4.91 19.24
C ALA A 209 -7.29 -3.90 18.97
N ALA A 210 -8.19 -4.20 18.02
CA ALA A 210 -9.36 -3.36 17.78
C ALA A 210 -10.37 -3.40 18.94
N LYS A 211 -10.59 -4.57 19.55
CA LYS A 211 -11.47 -4.74 20.73
C LYS A 211 -10.89 -4.08 21.96
N THR A 212 -9.58 -4.13 22.19
CA THR A 212 -8.91 -3.42 23.28
C THR A 212 -8.88 -1.91 23.02
N GLY A 213 -8.70 -1.47 21.76
CA GLY A 213 -8.90 -0.09 21.34
C GLY A 213 -10.31 0.42 21.61
N ALA A 214 -11.34 -0.33 21.18
CA ALA A 214 -12.74 0.00 21.41
C ALA A 214 -13.16 -0.12 22.88
N ALA A 215 -12.67 -1.12 23.62
CA ALA A 215 -12.92 -1.27 25.05
C ALA A 215 -12.21 -0.19 25.88
N SER A 216 -11.03 0.28 25.45
CA SER A 216 -10.37 1.41 26.09
C SER A 216 -11.09 2.74 25.81
N ALA A 217 -11.67 2.91 24.62
CA ALA A 217 -12.56 4.03 24.32
C ALA A 217 -13.87 3.93 25.12
N ALA A 218 -14.50 2.76 25.18
CA ALA A 218 -15.72 2.52 25.93
C ALA A 218 -15.54 2.68 27.45
N LYS A 219 -14.38 2.30 28.01
CA LYS A 219 -14.06 2.59 29.42
C LYS A 219 -13.92 4.09 29.68
N LYS A 220 -13.34 4.85 28.75
CA LYS A 220 -13.27 6.32 28.84
C LYS A 220 -14.66 6.96 28.71
N THR A 221 -15.51 6.42 27.84
CA THR A 221 -16.91 6.85 27.71
C THR A 221 -17.72 6.48 28.96
N ALA A 222 -17.58 5.26 29.49
CA ALA A 222 -18.28 4.83 30.70
C ALA A 222 -17.89 5.68 31.93
N ALA A 223 -16.60 6.01 32.10
CA ALA A 223 -16.15 6.90 33.17
C ALA A 223 -16.67 8.36 33.01
N ALA A 224 -16.94 8.81 31.78
CA ALA A 224 -17.59 10.10 31.51
C ALA A 224 -19.12 10.01 31.69
N THR A 225 -19.74 8.91 31.29
CA THR A 225 -21.17 8.62 31.42
C THR A 225 -21.58 8.38 32.87
N GLU A 226 -20.71 7.83 33.72
CA GLU A 226 -20.98 7.69 35.16
C GLU A 226 -21.09 9.07 35.85
N LYS A 227 -20.22 10.01 35.47
CA LYS A 227 -20.26 11.40 35.95
C LYS A 227 -21.48 12.18 35.41
N ALA A 228 -21.92 11.87 34.19
CA ALA A 228 -23.13 12.45 33.61
C ALA A 228 -24.41 11.81 34.15
N GLY A 229 -24.41 10.49 34.38
CA GLY A 229 -25.51 9.70 34.89
C GLY A 229 -25.92 10.10 36.30
N ALA A 230 -24.96 10.43 37.17
CA ALA A 230 -25.24 10.99 38.50
C ALA A 230 -26.03 12.32 38.42
N LYS A 231 -25.73 13.18 37.44
CA LYS A 231 -26.45 14.45 37.23
C LYS A 231 -27.83 14.24 36.61
N ILE A 232 -27.95 13.29 35.68
CA ILE A 232 -29.23 12.94 35.04
C ILE A 232 -30.18 12.31 36.07
N ALA A 233 -29.69 11.40 36.92
CA ALA A 233 -30.49 10.80 37.99
C ALA A 233 -31.00 11.85 39.01
N GLY A 234 -30.20 12.86 39.31
CA GLY A 234 -30.61 14.01 40.11
C GLY A 234 -31.69 14.88 39.44
N PHE A 235 -31.58 15.09 38.13
CA PHE A 235 -32.53 15.90 37.36
C PHE A 235 -33.90 15.20 37.22
N VAL A 236 -33.90 13.88 36.99
CA VAL A 236 -35.12 13.07 36.91
C VAL A 236 -35.89 13.07 38.23
N LYS A 237 -35.19 13.03 39.36
CA LYS A 237 -35.83 13.15 40.69
C LYS A 237 -36.36 14.56 40.98
N ARG A 238 -35.75 15.61 40.42
CA ARG A 238 -36.10 17.00 40.72
C ARG A 238 -37.24 17.54 39.85
N HIS A 239 -37.42 17.00 38.63
CA HIS A 239 -38.48 17.41 37.70
C HIS A 239 -39.18 16.22 37.03
N PRO A 240 -39.93 15.38 37.78
CA PRO A 240 -40.56 14.17 37.23
C PRO A 240 -41.60 14.47 36.13
N VAL A 241 -42.36 15.56 36.30
CA VAL A 241 -43.37 15.99 35.32
C VAL A 241 -42.73 16.47 34.02
N GLY A 242 -41.60 17.20 34.09
CA GLY A 242 -40.88 17.66 32.90
C GLY A 242 -40.25 16.51 32.11
N VAL A 243 -39.78 15.46 32.80
CA VAL A 243 -39.27 14.24 32.16
C VAL A 243 -40.39 13.46 31.48
N LEU A 244 -41.56 13.33 32.13
CA LEU A 244 -42.73 12.69 31.50
C LEU A 244 -43.20 13.45 30.26
N LEU A 245 -43.23 14.78 30.31
CA LEU A 245 -43.60 15.61 29.16
C LEU A 245 -42.58 15.45 28.02
N ALA A 246 -41.28 15.45 28.32
CA ALA A 246 -40.24 15.25 27.32
C ALA A 246 -40.29 13.86 26.69
N LEU A 247 -40.54 12.81 27.48
CA LEU A 247 -40.74 11.46 26.98
C LEU A 247 -41.98 11.36 26.09
N ALA A 248 -43.09 12.00 26.46
CA ALA A 248 -44.30 12.08 25.66
C ALA A 248 -44.06 12.80 24.33
N CYS A 249 -43.33 13.92 24.32
CA CYS A 249 -42.94 14.62 23.09
C CYS A 249 -42.06 13.76 22.17
N VAL A 250 -41.09 13.02 22.71
CA VAL A 250 -40.24 12.11 21.91
C VAL A 250 -41.07 10.97 21.31
N LEU A 251 -42.00 10.40 22.07
CA LEU A 251 -42.94 9.37 21.59
C LEU A 251 -43.83 9.91 20.46
N LEU A 252 -44.32 11.14 20.60
CA LEU A 252 -45.15 11.81 19.61
C LEU A 252 -44.38 12.08 18.32
N LEU A 253 -43.13 12.53 18.41
CA LEU A 253 -42.24 12.66 17.26
C LEU A 253 -41.98 11.32 16.57
N PHE A 254 -41.81 10.23 17.32
CA PHE A 254 -41.62 8.89 16.77
C PHE A 254 -42.87 8.36 16.06
N MET A 255 -44.06 8.64 16.62
CA MET A 255 -45.33 8.35 15.95
C MET A 255 -45.48 9.18 14.67
N MET A 256 -45.16 10.48 14.68
CA MET A 256 -45.20 11.31 13.47
C MET A 256 -44.23 10.82 12.38
N GLN A 257 -43.02 10.37 12.74
CA GLN A 257 -42.09 9.75 11.78
C GLN A 257 -42.60 8.39 11.25
N SER A 258 -43.29 7.63 12.09
CA SER A 258 -43.93 6.38 11.70
C SER A 258 -45.11 6.62 10.74
N CYS A 259 -45.85 7.72 10.92
CA CYS A 259 -46.91 8.15 10.00
C CYS A 259 -46.38 8.61 8.64
N SER A 260 -45.16 9.17 8.55
CA SER A 260 -44.52 9.45 7.26
C SER A 260 -44.11 8.17 6.51
N SER A 261 -43.95 7.05 7.22
CA SER A 261 -43.50 5.78 6.65
C SER A 261 -44.65 4.88 6.16
N SER A 262 -45.87 5.05 6.68
CA SER A 262 -47.05 4.26 6.28
C SER A 262 -47.72 4.75 4.98
N LEU A 263 -47.57 6.04 4.61
CA LEU A 263 -48.03 6.56 3.31
C LEU A 263 -47.20 6.06 2.11
N VAL A 264 -45.99 5.53 2.34
CA VAL A 264 -45.14 4.96 1.27
C VAL A 264 -45.51 3.50 0.95
N MET A 265 -46.27 2.80 1.81
CA MET A 265 -46.65 1.39 1.60
C MET A 265 -48.06 1.19 0.99
N LEU A 266 -48.91 2.23 0.92
CA LEU A 266 -50.21 2.17 0.22
C LEU A 266 -50.16 2.68 -1.23
N GLY A 267 -49.06 3.33 -1.64
CA GLY A 267 -48.86 3.80 -3.01
C GLY A 267 -48.09 2.83 -3.92
N ASN A 268 -47.69 1.65 -3.44
CA ASN A 268 -46.84 0.70 -4.19
C ASN A 268 -47.39 -0.74 -4.24
N SER A 269 -48.70 -0.92 -4.06
CA SER A 269 -49.41 -2.15 -4.41
C SER A 269 -50.30 -1.86 -5.61
N GLY A 270 -49.67 -1.80 -6.78
CA GLY A 270 -50.31 -2.24 -8.02
C GLY A 270 -50.29 -3.77 -8.11
#